data_AF-F9QCP8-F1
#
_entry.id   AF-F9QCP8-F1
#
_cell.length_a   1.000
_cell.length_b   1.000
_cell.length_c   1.000
_cell.angle_alpha   90.00
_cell.angle_beta   90.00
_cell.angle_gamma   90.00
#
_symmetry.space_group_name_H-M   'P 1'
#
loop_
_entity.id
_entity.type
_entity.pdbx_description
1 polymer ?
#
loop_
_entity_poly.entity_id
_entity_poly.type
_entity_poly.pdbx_seq_one_letter_code
_entity_poly.pdbx_strand_id
1 'polypeptide(L)'
;MNYYKKLKRNLSKREFYLYVTGMSFVTFVSVFWIVSFFVFPISKPENIDPSLSKDQLIQGASKYLNNFALSKILSYIANSLILIFFLIYVWLLRGKISCGYGFYISFITLFIILVGIPFIQWNQITTSQKSIGLLLSFSNLFIAITLTVYMFVLYRDRRIQEFEWIKNKGRR
;
A
#
# COMPACT_ATOMS: atom_id res chain seq x y z
N MET A 1 -23.87 33.98 11.72
CA MET A 1 -23.02 33.02 12.46
C MET A 1 -21.91 32.52 11.53
N ASN A 2 -20.64 32.78 11.84
CA ASN A 2 -19.53 32.21 11.06
C ASN A 2 -19.35 30.73 11.44
N TYR A 3 -19.79 29.83 10.56
CA TYR A 3 -19.56 28.39 10.70
C TYR A 3 -18.06 28.09 10.69
N TYR A 4 -17.60 27.24 11.61
CA TYR A 4 -16.22 26.77 11.67
C TYR A 4 -15.89 25.97 10.40
N LYS A 5 -15.18 26.58 9.46
CA LYS A 5 -14.77 25.91 8.22
C LYS A 5 -13.46 25.16 8.46
N LYS A 6 -13.57 23.85 8.67
CA LYS A 6 -12.42 22.95 8.93
C LYS A 6 -11.32 23.14 7.87
N LEU A 7 -10.08 23.43 8.30
CA LEU A 7 -8.96 23.68 7.40
C LEU A 7 -8.73 22.48 6.47
N LYS A 8 -8.50 22.83 5.22
CA LYS A 8 -8.06 21.92 4.16
C LYS A 8 -6.76 22.50 3.63
N ARG A 9 -5.71 21.67 3.54
CA ARG A 9 -4.42 22.13 3.02
C ARG A 9 -4.55 22.42 1.53
N ASN A 10 -4.24 23.65 1.13
CA ASN A 10 -4.04 23.99 -0.27
C ASN A 10 -2.64 23.55 -0.67
N LEU A 11 -2.53 22.42 -1.37
CA LEU A 11 -1.33 22.04 -2.10
C LEU A 11 -1.29 22.83 -3.41
N SER A 12 -0.11 23.27 -3.86
CA SER A 12 -0.03 23.82 -5.22
C SER A 12 -0.40 22.73 -6.21
N LYS A 13 -1.05 23.10 -7.32
CA LYS A 13 -1.49 22.12 -8.34
C LYS A 13 -0.32 21.28 -8.83
N ARG A 14 0.85 21.92 -9.05
CA ARG A 14 2.06 21.24 -9.53
C ARG A 14 2.60 20.21 -8.55
N GLU A 15 2.78 20.58 -7.29
CA GLU A 15 3.25 19.64 -6.25
C GLU A 15 2.27 18.49 -6.10
N PHE A 16 0.98 18.81 -6.09
CA PHE A 16 -0.08 17.83 -5.99
C PHE A 16 0.00 16.78 -7.11
N TYR A 17 0.06 17.21 -8.38
CA TYR A 17 0.18 16.28 -9.50
C TYR A 17 1.48 15.47 -9.48
N LEU A 18 2.62 16.08 -9.12
CA LEU A 18 3.88 15.36 -8.98
C LEU A 18 3.80 14.25 -7.92
N TYR A 19 3.21 14.54 -6.76
CA TYR A 19 3.00 13.56 -5.69
C TYR A 19 2.06 12.44 -6.11
N VAL A 20 0.93 12.79 -6.75
CA VAL A 20 -0.04 11.83 -7.28
C VAL A 20 0.66 10.91 -8.27
N THR A 21 1.30 11.46 -9.29
CA THR A 21 1.97 10.69 -10.35
C THR A 21 3.08 9.79 -9.79
N GLY A 22 3.87 10.29 -8.85
CA GLY A 22 4.91 9.49 -8.18
C GLY A 22 4.34 8.32 -7.40
N MET A 23 3.32 8.55 -6.57
CA MET A 23 2.63 7.46 -5.85
C MET A 23 1.98 6.47 -6.81
N SER A 24 1.37 6.96 -7.88
CA SER A 24 0.75 6.14 -8.93
C SER A 24 1.74 5.20 -9.59
N PHE A 25 2.91 5.73 -9.93
CA PHE A 25 3.98 4.95 -10.55
C PHE A 25 4.49 3.87 -9.59
N VAL A 26 4.77 4.21 -8.33
CA VAL A 26 5.24 3.23 -7.34
C VAL A 26 4.18 2.16 -7.05
N THR A 27 2.89 2.53 -6.97
CA THR A 27 1.80 1.57 -6.83
C THR A 27 1.71 0.65 -8.06
N PHE A 28 1.81 1.19 -9.27
CA PHE A 28 1.77 0.39 -10.50
C PHE A 28 2.92 -0.62 -10.57
N VAL A 29 4.16 -0.17 -10.30
CA VAL A 29 5.33 -1.05 -10.28
C VAL A 29 5.23 -2.09 -9.16
N SER A 30 4.70 -1.72 -7.99
CA SER A 30 4.45 -2.67 -6.89
C SER A 30 3.46 -3.75 -7.30
N VAL A 31 2.32 -3.38 -7.89
CA VAL A 31 1.32 -4.35 -8.38
C VAL A 31 1.91 -5.23 -9.48
N PHE A 32 2.64 -4.66 -10.44
CA PHE A 32 3.29 -5.43 -11.50
C PHE A 32 4.29 -6.44 -10.93
N TRP A 33 5.09 -6.05 -9.94
CA TRP A 33 6.03 -6.94 -9.28
C TRP A 33 5.31 -8.08 -8.55
N ILE A 34 4.22 -7.79 -7.83
CA ILE A 34 3.41 -8.81 -7.17
C ILE A 34 2.83 -9.75 -8.22
N VAL A 35 2.19 -9.26 -9.28
CA VAL A 35 1.63 -10.11 -10.35
C VAL A 35 2.71 -10.98 -10.99
N SER A 36 3.87 -10.40 -11.33
CA SER A 36 5.01 -11.15 -11.85
C SER A 36 5.42 -12.26 -10.90
N PHE A 37 5.43 -12.01 -9.60
CA PHE A 37 5.81 -12.99 -8.59
C PHE A 37 4.84 -14.18 -8.51
N PHE A 38 3.53 -13.97 -8.70
CA PHE A 38 2.54 -15.05 -8.68
C PHE A 38 2.32 -15.73 -10.04
N VAL A 39 2.75 -15.13 -11.14
CA VAL A 39 2.62 -15.72 -12.49
C VAL A 39 3.75 -16.72 -12.77
N PHE A 40 4.99 -16.44 -12.34
CA PHE A 40 6.12 -17.35 -12.56
C PHE A 40 6.22 -18.42 -11.46
N PRO A 41 6.34 -19.72 -11.80
CA PRO A 41 6.28 -20.78 -10.82
C PRO A 41 7.50 -20.77 -9.89
N ILE A 42 7.20 -20.77 -8.60
CA ILE A 42 8.13 -21.03 -7.50
C ILE A 42 8.72 -22.43 -7.68
N SER A 43 10.03 -22.54 -7.48
CA SER A 43 10.79 -23.79 -7.51
C SER A 43 10.02 -24.91 -6.81
N LYS A 44 9.88 -26.06 -7.50
CA LYS A 44 9.28 -27.27 -6.93
C LYS A 44 9.95 -27.59 -5.59
N PRO A 45 9.23 -28.16 -4.61
CA PRO A 45 9.85 -28.63 -3.38
C PRO A 45 10.88 -29.71 -3.70
N GLU A 46 12.16 -29.31 -3.77
CA GLU A 46 13.31 -30.21 -3.65
C GLU A 46 13.37 -30.62 -2.18
N ASN A 47 12.77 -31.77 -1.88
CA ASN A 47 13.06 -32.69 -0.77
C ASN A 47 11.85 -33.61 -0.64
N ILE A 48 11.70 -34.50 -1.63
CA ILE A 48 10.83 -35.66 -1.47
C ILE A 48 11.66 -36.66 -0.67
N ASP A 49 11.39 -36.76 0.63
CA ASP A 49 11.96 -37.78 1.49
C ASP A 49 11.62 -39.15 0.87
N PRO A 50 12.61 -39.98 0.49
CA PRO A 50 12.36 -41.25 -0.19
C PRO A 50 11.64 -42.28 0.69
N SER A 51 11.40 -41.95 1.96
CA SER A 51 10.72 -42.75 2.98
C SER A 51 9.20 -42.58 3.03
N LEU A 52 8.61 -41.61 2.31
CA LEU A 52 7.15 -41.39 2.32
C LEU A 52 6.40 -42.38 1.42
N SER A 53 5.28 -42.91 1.91
CA SER A 53 4.34 -43.70 1.11
C SER A 53 3.74 -42.86 -0.04
N LYS A 54 3.46 -43.49 -1.20
CA LYS A 54 2.81 -42.86 -2.36
C LYS A 54 1.56 -42.05 -1.99
N ASP A 55 0.76 -42.54 -1.04
CA ASP A 55 -0.46 -41.86 -0.61
C ASP A 55 -0.18 -40.60 0.20
N GLN A 56 0.88 -40.58 1.01
CA GLN A 56 1.31 -39.39 1.76
C GLN A 56 1.90 -38.34 0.83
N LEU A 57 2.59 -38.76 -0.24
CA LEU A 57 3.08 -37.86 -1.29
C LEU A 57 1.93 -37.22 -2.07
N ILE A 58 0.89 -37.99 -2.41
CA ILE A 58 -0.29 -37.48 -3.12
C ILE A 58 -1.07 -36.50 -2.24
N GLN A 59 -1.25 -36.80 -0.95
CA GLN A 59 -1.89 -35.88 0.01
C GLN A 59 -1.07 -34.62 0.27
N GLY A 60 0.26 -34.73 0.37
CA GLY A 60 1.16 -33.59 0.50
C GLY A 60 1.14 -32.68 -0.74
N ALA A 61 1.16 -33.29 -1.93
CA ALA A 61 1.08 -32.58 -3.20
C ALA A 61 -0.26 -31.87 -3.39
N SER A 62 -1.39 -32.52 -3.05
CA SER A 62 -2.72 -31.90 -3.16
C SER A 62 -2.89 -30.74 -2.18
N LYS A 63 -2.38 -30.85 -0.95
CA LYS A 63 -2.37 -29.75 0.04
C LYS A 63 -1.48 -28.59 -0.41
N TYR A 64 -0.31 -28.88 -0.98
CA TYR A 64 0.56 -27.85 -1.57
C TYR A 64 -0.11 -27.13 -2.74
N LEU A 65 -0.72 -27.87 -3.66
CA LEU A 65 -1.43 -27.30 -4.80
C LEU A 65 -2.62 -26.43 -4.36
N ASN A 66 -3.39 -26.86 -3.35
CA ASN A 66 -4.48 -26.07 -2.80
C ASN A 66 -3.98 -24.78 -2.12
N ASN A 67 -2.93 -24.86 -1.31
CA ASN A 67 -2.34 -23.69 -0.67
C ASN A 67 -1.75 -22.71 -1.70
N PHE A 68 -1.12 -23.24 -2.75
CA PHE A 68 -0.59 -22.46 -3.86
C PHE A 68 -1.70 -21.76 -4.65
N ALA A 69 -2.78 -22.47 -4.97
CA ALA A 69 -3.94 -21.91 -5.64
C ALA A 69 -4.62 -20.82 -4.81
N LEU A 70 -4.84 -21.06 -3.51
CA LEU A 70 -5.37 -20.07 -2.58
C LEU A 70 -4.47 -18.83 -2.48
N SER A 71 -3.15 -19.03 -2.42
CA SER A 71 -2.17 -17.93 -2.38
C SER A 71 -2.22 -17.08 -3.66
N LYS A 72 -2.33 -17.71 -4.84
CA LYS A 72 -2.53 -16.99 -6.11
C LYS A 72 -3.83 -16.19 -6.10
N ILE A 73 -4.94 -16.79 -5.67
CA ILE A 73 -6.25 -16.12 -5.62
C ILE A 73 -6.19 -14.91 -4.69
N LEU A 74 -5.64 -15.07 -3.48
CA LEU A 74 -5.47 -13.99 -2.52
C LEU A 74 -4.59 -12.87 -3.07
N SER A 75 -3.55 -13.20 -3.85
CA SER A 75 -2.71 -12.21 -4.51
C SER A 75 -3.46 -11.41 -5.58
N TYR A 76 -4.24 -12.08 -6.44
CA TYR A 76 -5.08 -11.39 -7.43
C TYR A 76 -6.10 -10.47 -6.77
N ILE A 77 -6.73 -10.92 -5.67
CA ILE A 77 -7.65 -10.10 -4.88
C ILE A 77 -6.92 -8.89 -4.27
N ALA A 78 -5.76 -9.10 -3.63
CA ALA A 78 -4.98 -8.03 -3.03
C ALA A 78 -4.54 -6.98 -4.06
N ASN A 79 -4.04 -7.43 -5.22
CA ASN A 79 -3.64 -6.54 -6.32
C ASN A 79 -4.83 -5.75 -6.89
N SER A 80 -5.98 -6.41 -7.05
CA SER A 80 -7.20 -5.77 -7.51
C SER A 80 -7.70 -4.73 -6.51
N LEU A 81 -7.65 -5.03 -5.20
CA LEU A 81 -8.00 -4.08 -4.15
C LEU A 81 -7.07 -2.87 -4.16
N ILE A 82 -5.75 -3.06 -4.28
CA ILE A 82 -4.79 -1.95 -4.39
C ILE A 82 -5.13 -1.05 -5.57
N LEU A 83 -5.45 -1.64 -6.73
CA LEU A 83 -5.80 -0.91 -7.95
C LEU A 83 -7.14 -0.17 -7.79
N ILE A 84 -8.13 -0.78 -7.13
CA ILE A 84 -9.42 -0.15 -6.80
C ILE A 84 -9.21 1.03 -5.83
N PHE A 85 -8.44 0.85 -4.74
CA PHE A 85 -8.12 1.94 -3.81
C PHE A 85 -7.37 3.08 -4.49
N PHE A 86 -6.50 2.76 -5.44
CA PHE A 86 -5.79 3.74 -6.25
C PHE A 86 -6.73 4.49 -7.22
N LEU A 87 -7.67 3.81 -7.87
CA LEU A 87 -8.69 4.46 -8.70
C LEU A 87 -9.64 5.35 -7.88
N ILE A 88 -10.05 4.87 -6.70
CA ILE A 88 -10.81 5.67 -5.73
C ILE A 88 -10.03 6.92 -5.33
N TYR A 89 -8.70 6.82 -5.16
CA TYR A 89 -7.83 7.96 -4.89
C TYR A 89 -7.86 9.00 -6.00
N VAL A 90 -7.63 8.59 -7.26
CA VAL A 90 -7.68 9.50 -8.42
C VAL A 90 -9.07 10.15 -8.54
N TRP A 91 -10.12 9.36 -8.31
CA TRP A 91 -11.50 9.83 -8.40
C TRP A 91 -11.87 10.83 -7.30
N LEU A 92 -11.53 10.55 -6.04
CA LEU A 92 -11.80 11.45 -4.91
C LEU A 92 -11.02 12.77 -5.03
N LEU A 93 -9.81 12.73 -5.60
CA LEU A 93 -8.97 13.90 -5.78
C LEU A 93 -9.38 14.82 -6.93
N ARG A 94 -10.06 14.28 -7.94
CA ARG A 94 -10.65 15.08 -9.02
C ARG A 94 -11.67 16.10 -8.51
N GLY A 95 -12.41 15.76 -7.45
CA GLY A 95 -13.51 16.58 -6.94
C GLY A 95 -13.12 17.61 -5.89
N LYS A 96 -12.11 17.34 -5.05
CA LYS A 96 -11.64 18.23 -3.98
C LYS A 96 -10.14 18.02 -3.74
N ILE A 97 -9.34 19.07 -3.93
CA ILE A 97 -7.92 19.14 -3.52
C ILE A 97 -7.85 19.21 -1.97
N SER A 98 -8.43 18.24 -1.27
CA SER A 98 -8.47 18.24 0.19
C SER A 98 -8.56 16.82 0.75
N CYS A 99 -7.52 16.40 1.45
CA CYS A 99 -7.43 15.10 2.09
C CYS A 99 -7.68 15.20 3.61
N GLY A 100 -8.46 14.28 4.17
CA GLY A 100 -8.71 14.16 5.62
C GLY A 100 -7.83 13.10 6.28
N TYR A 101 -7.96 12.89 7.59
CA TYR A 101 -7.16 11.87 8.32
C TYR A 101 -7.44 10.45 7.85
N GLY A 102 -8.71 10.10 7.59
CA GLY A 102 -9.06 8.76 7.12
C GLY A 102 -8.30 8.38 5.84
N PHE A 103 -8.05 9.35 4.96
CA PHE A 103 -7.22 9.17 3.78
C PHE A 103 -5.76 8.83 4.14
N TYR A 104 -5.11 9.65 4.97
CA TYR A 104 -3.73 9.39 5.36
C TYR A 104 -3.58 8.04 6.07
N ILE A 105 -4.47 7.73 7.02
CA ILE A 105 -4.42 6.47 7.79
C ILE A 105 -4.54 5.27 6.85
N SER A 106 -5.55 5.25 5.97
CA SER A 106 -5.77 4.13 5.05
C SER A 106 -4.58 3.92 4.09
N PHE A 107 -4.01 4.99 3.55
CA PHE A 107 -2.87 4.90 2.64
C PHE A 107 -1.57 4.54 3.36
N ILE A 108 -1.32 5.07 4.55
CA ILE A 108 -0.17 4.67 5.37
C ILE A 108 -0.24 3.17 5.66
N THR A 109 -1.39 2.65 6.09
CA THR A 109 -1.58 1.22 6.35
C THR A 109 -1.33 0.39 5.09
N LEU A 110 -1.88 0.80 3.94
CA LEU A 110 -1.67 0.11 2.66
C LEU A 110 -0.19 0.05 2.29
N PHE A 111 0.52 1.18 2.33
CA PHE A 111 1.94 1.22 1.99
C PHE A 111 2.80 0.42 2.97
N ILE A 112 2.48 0.41 4.27
CA ILE A 112 3.17 -0.45 5.26
C ILE A 112 2.99 -1.93 4.93
N ILE A 113 1.78 -2.36 4.55
CA ILE A 113 1.54 -3.75 4.13
C ILE A 113 2.40 -4.08 2.89
N LEU A 114 2.43 -3.18 1.90
CA LEU A 114 3.24 -3.35 0.68
C LEU A 114 4.75 -3.46 0.96
N VAL A 115 5.28 -2.84 2.03
CA VAL A 115 6.68 -3.01 2.43
C VAL A 115 7.01 -4.47 2.75
N GLY A 116 6.08 -5.19 3.38
CA GLY A 116 6.27 -6.57 3.84
C GLY A 116 6.12 -7.63 2.76
N ILE A 117 5.39 -7.34 1.66
CA ILE A 117 5.04 -8.34 0.65
C ILE A 117 6.28 -9.05 0.05
N PRO A 118 7.35 -8.34 -0.32
CA PRO A 118 8.53 -8.99 -0.90
C PRO A 118 9.21 -10.02 0.01
N PHE A 119 8.97 -9.96 1.32
CA PHE A 119 9.62 -10.82 2.31
C PHE A 119 8.87 -12.12 2.60
N ILE A 120 7.59 -12.25 2.21
CA ILE A 120 6.73 -13.40 2.56
C ILE A 120 7.32 -14.73 2.04
N GLN A 121 7.94 -14.72 0.86
CA GLN A 121 8.51 -15.91 0.23
C GLN A 121 9.96 -15.68 -0.20
N TRP A 122 10.70 -14.83 0.52
CA TRP A 122 12.05 -14.38 0.16
C TRP A 122 13.00 -15.48 -0.32
N ASN A 123 12.93 -16.68 0.27
CA ASN A 123 13.83 -17.80 -0.08
C ASN A 123 13.53 -18.45 -1.44
N GLN A 124 12.31 -18.29 -1.95
CA GLN A 124 11.80 -18.93 -3.17
C GLN A 124 12.00 -18.08 -4.44
N ILE A 125 12.44 -16.83 -4.27
CA ILE A 125 12.46 -15.82 -5.34
C ILE A 125 13.88 -15.70 -5.91
N THR A 126 13.98 -15.39 -7.20
CA THR A 126 15.29 -15.21 -7.87
C THR A 126 16.03 -14.00 -7.33
N THR A 127 17.36 -13.96 -7.45
CA THR A 127 18.19 -12.82 -6.98
C THR A 127 17.75 -11.48 -7.60
N SER A 128 17.36 -11.47 -8.88
CA SER A 128 16.85 -10.26 -9.54
C SER A 128 15.52 -9.78 -8.95
N GLN A 129 14.62 -10.72 -8.60
CA GLN A 129 13.36 -10.38 -7.94
C GLN A 129 13.59 -9.87 -6.51
N LYS A 130 14.59 -10.39 -5.79
CA LYS A 130 15.01 -9.88 -4.47
C LYS A 130 15.42 -8.42 -4.52
N SER A 131 16.27 -8.05 -5.48
CA SER A 131 16.75 -6.67 -5.62
C SER A 131 15.61 -5.70 -5.93
N ILE A 132 14.71 -6.06 -6.84
CA ILE A 132 13.55 -5.23 -7.18
C ILE A 132 12.58 -5.15 -5.99
N GLY A 133 12.36 -6.28 -5.30
CA GLY A 133 11.52 -6.34 -4.10
C GLY A 133 12.03 -5.42 -2.99
N LEU A 134 13.34 -5.43 -2.71
CA LEU A 134 13.96 -4.51 -1.75
C LEU A 134 13.77 -3.04 -2.13
N LEU A 135 14.01 -2.70 -3.40
CA LEU A 135 13.83 -1.33 -3.91
C LEU A 135 12.38 -0.86 -3.72
N LEU A 136 11.42 -1.74 -3.97
CA LEU A 136 10.00 -1.46 -3.76
C LEU A 136 9.66 -1.30 -2.29
N SER A 137 10.18 -2.15 -1.40
CA SER A 137 10.01 -2.00 0.04
C SER A 137 10.52 -0.65 0.54
N PHE A 138 11.70 -0.20 0.10
CA PHE A 138 12.22 1.13 0.45
C PHE A 138 11.35 2.27 -0.11
N SER A 139 10.90 2.15 -1.35
CA SER A 139 10.05 3.16 -1.99
C SER A 139 8.70 3.29 -1.29
N ASN A 140 8.08 2.17 -0.94
CA ASN A 140 6.81 2.13 -0.21
C ASN A 140 6.96 2.67 1.22
N LEU A 141 8.07 2.36 1.90
CA LEU A 141 8.40 2.91 3.21
C LEU A 141 8.57 4.43 3.16
N PHE A 142 9.28 4.94 2.15
CA PHE A 142 9.45 6.37 1.95
C PHE A 142 8.12 7.11 1.74
N ILE A 143 7.20 6.52 0.97
CA ILE A 143 5.85 7.07 0.78
C ILE A 143 5.07 7.05 2.12
N ALA A 144 5.11 5.95 2.87
CA ALA A 144 4.44 5.85 4.17
C ALA A 144 4.93 6.91 5.16
N ILE A 145 6.25 7.14 5.23
CA ILE A 145 6.84 8.20 6.06
C ILE A 145 6.37 9.58 5.59
N THR A 146 6.42 9.85 4.28
CA THR A 146 5.97 11.13 3.71
C THR A 146 4.50 11.42 4.02
N LEU A 147 3.63 10.42 3.88
CA LEU A 147 2.21 10.53 4.24
C LEU A 147 2.02 10.78 5.74
N THR A 148 2.82 10.14 6.59
CA THR A 148 2.79 10.35 8.04
C THR A 148 3.17 11.78 8.41
N VAL A 149 4.24 12.32 7.80
CA VAL A 149 4.63 13.72 7.97
C VAL A 149 3.51 14.67 7.55
N TYR A 150 2.88 14.43 6.40
CA TYR A 150 1.77 15.25 5.93
C TYR A 150 0.51 15.16 6.78
N MET A 151 0.24 13.98 7.35
CA MET A 151 -0.80 13.83 8.35
C MET A 151 -0.53 14.69 9.58
N PHE A 152 0.71 14.73 10.05
CA PHE A 152 1.11 15.55 11.21
C PHE A 152 1.03 17.05 10.92
N VAL A 153 1.46 17.49 9.73
CA VAL A 153 1.30 18.88 9.28
C VAL A 153 -0.18 19.28 9.27
N LEU A 154 -1.06 18.42 8.73
CA LEU A 154 -2.50 18.65 8.77
C LEU A 154 -3.04 18.76 10.21
N TYR A 155 -2.50 17.95 11.12
CA TYR A 155 -2.85 18.00 12.54
C TYR A 155 -2.47 19.33 13.17
N ARG A 156 -1.22 19.76 12.99
CA ARG A 156 -0.74 21.05 13.47
C ARG A 156 -1.60 22.20 12.95
N ASP A 157 -1.83 22.26 11.65
CA ASP A 157 -2.55 23.37 11.02
C ASP A 157 -4.01 23.46 11.51
N ARG A 158 -4.64 22.32 11.81
CA ARG A 158 -5.98 22.30 12.43
C ARG A 158 -5.99 22.80 13.87
N ARG A 159 -4.96 22.49 14.66
CA ARG A 159 -4.85 22.98 16.04
C ARG A 159 -4.63 24.49 16.10
N ILE A 160 -3.82 25.03 15.18
CA ILE A 160 -3.64 26.48 15.04
C ILE A 160 -4.97 27.16 14.68
N GLN A 161 -5.69 26.62 13.70
CA GLN A 161 -6.98 27.18 13.29
C GLN A 161 -8.03 27.14 14.41
N GLU A 162 -8.09 26.05 15.16
CA GLU A 162 -8.98 25.91 16.31
C GLU A 162 -8.68 26.96 17.37
N PHE A 163 -7.40 27.17 17.68
CA PHE A 163 -6.95 28.19 18.62
C PHE A 163 -7.31 29.61 18.15
N GLU A 164 -7.07 29.95 16.88
CA GLU A 164 -7.45 31.24 16.30
C GLU A 164 -8.96 31.48 16.36
N TRP A 165 -9.76 30.43 16.12
CA TRP A 165 -11.22 30.52 16.21
C TRP A 165 -11.68 30.78 17.64
N ILE A 166 -11.16 30.07 18.63
CA ILE A 166 -11.47 30.28 20.05
C ILE A 166 -11.07 31.70 20.47
N LYS A 167 -9.85 32.14 20.13
CA LYS A 167 -9.34 33.48 20.43
C LYS A 167 -10.20 34.59 19.83
N ASN A 168 -10.63 34.45 18.58
CA ASN A 168 -11.46 35.44 17.90
C ASN A 168 -12.92 35.43 18.39
N LYS A 169 -13.41 34.29 18.91
CA LYS A 169 -14.74 34.19 19.49
C LYS A 169 -14.83 34.85 20.87
N GLY A 170 -13.75 34.82 21.67
CA GLY A 170 -13.68 35.51 22.95
C GLY A 170 -13.41 37.03 22.86
N ARG A 171 -13.17 37.57 21.66
CA ARG A 171 -13.00 39.01 21.40
C ARG A 171 -14.28 39.71 20.90
N ARG A 172 -15.36 38.96 20.69
CA ARG A 172 -16.68 39.46 20.31
C ARG A 172 -17.64 39.28 21.48
#